data_AF-A0A1Y1LS91-F1
#
_entry.id   AF-A0A1Y1LS91-F1
#
_cell.length_a   1.000
_cell.length_b   1.000
_cell.length_c   1.000
_cell.angle_alpha   90.00
_cell.angle_beta   90.00
_cell.angle_gamma   90.00
#
_symmetry.space_group_name_H-M   'P 1'
#
loop_
_entity.id
_entity.type
_entity.pdbx_description
1 polymer ?
#
loop_
_entity_poly.entity_id
_entity_poly.type
_entity_poly.pdbx_seq_one_letter_code
_entity_poly.pdbx_strand_id
1 'polypeptide(L)'
;FLRHICPEYCGYNVYVGIHEKILTFFHKKVELLRDAAPNRGFIHAYLDKLNSAQSGGSFSQEQLLAICLDLVTAGYDSICSTLKFTFLYLILNPDIQKKAQEEIDTVLQGRPPTIEEKPHLPYVEGIVLESLRMFTG
;
A
#
# COMPACT_ATOMS: atom_id res chain seq x y z
N PHE A 1 32.96 2.92 1.70
CA PHE A 1 34.27 3.36 1.18
C PHE A 1 34.11 4.12 -0.14
N LEU A 2 33.54 3.52 -1.20
CA LEU A 2 33.33 4.19 -2.50
C LEU A 2 32.46 5.46 -2.45
N ARG A 3 31.45 5.50 -1.57
CA ARG A 3 30.62 6.71 -1.32
C ARG A 3 31.41 7.97 -0.94
N HIS A 4 32.64 7.83 -0.45
CA HIS A 4 33.46 8.96 -0.01
C HIS A 4 34.55 9.33 -1.03
N ILE A 5 34.79 8.49 -2.05
CA ILE A 5 35.88 8.67 -3.03
C ILE A 5 35.32 9.01 -4.42
N CYS A 6 34.23 8.35 -4.82
CA CYS A 6 33.58 8.57 -6.11
C CYS A 6 32.04 8.45 -6.00
N PRO A 7 31.39 9.28 -5.16
CA PRO A 7 29.97 9.17 -4.86
C PRO A 7 29.05 9.24 -6.09
N GLU A 8 29.44 10.02 -7.11
CA GLU A 8 28.71 10.12 -8.38
C GLU A 8 28.79 8.84 -9.20
N TYR A 9 29.96 8.22 -9.26
CA TYR A 9 30.20 7.05 -10.10
C TYR A 9 29.65 5.75 -9.49
N CYS A 10 29.58 5.67 -8.15
CA CYS A 10 28.94 4.54 -7.47
C CYS A 10 27.44 4.73 -7.22
N GLY A 11 26.84 5.81 -7.74
CA GLY A 11 25.41 6.10 -7.60
C GLY A 11 24.97 6.47 -6.18
N TYR A 12 25.90 6.75 -5.26
CA TYR A 12 25.57 7.08 -3.87
C TYR A 12 24.81 8.41 -3.78
N ASN A 13 25.25 9.43 -4.51
CA ASN A 13 24.55 10.72 -4.52
C ASN A 13 23.17 10.62 -5.18
N VAL A 14 23.03 9.76 -6.19
CA VAL A 14 21.73 9.45 -6.79
C VAL A 14 20.80 8.79 -5.77
N TYR A 15 21.29 7.79 -5.04
CA TYR A 15 20.53 7.14 -3.96
C TYR A 15 20.10 8.14 -2.88
N VAL A 16 21.03 8.96 -2.38
CA VAL A 16 20.74 9.98 -1.37
C VAL A 16 19.69 10.97 -1.88
N GLY A 17 19.85 11.49 -3.10
CA GLY A 17 18.89 12.43 -3.68
C GLY A 17 17.49 11.83 -3.91
N ILE A 18 17.39 10.54 -4.24
CA ILE A 18 16.10 9.84 -4.31
C ILE A 18 15.50 9.69 -2.92
N HIS A 19 16.31 9.25 -1.95
CA HIS A 19 15.87 9.04 -0.57
C HIS A 19 15.36 10.35 0.07
N GLU A 20 16.06 11.47 -0.13
CA GLU A 20 15.64 12.80 0.33
C GLU A 20 14.28 13.21 -0.26
N LYS A 21 14.06 12.97 -1.57
CA LYS A 21 12.79 13.27 -2.23
C LYS A 21 11.65 12.42 -1.68
N ILE A 22 11.90 11.13 -1.46
CA ILE A 22 10.93 10.19 -0.88
C ILE A 22 10.57 10.61 0.54
N LEU A 23 11.57 10.85 1.40
CA LEU A 23 11.33 11.31 2.78
C LEU A 23 10.57 12.64 2.80
N THR A 24 10.93 13.58 1.93
CA THR A 24 10.22 14.86 1.80
C THR A 24 8.75 14.65 1.43
N PHE A 25 8.45 13.72 0.53
CA PHE A 25 7.08 13.37 0.16
C PHE A 25 6.30 12.79 1.35
N PHE A 26 6.85 11.80 2.04
CA PHE A 26 6.18 11.18 3.19
C PHE A 26 6.00 12.17 4.34
N HIS A 27 6.99 13.02 4.60
CA HIS A 27 6.90 14.06 5.61
C HIS A 27 5.73 15.02 5.30
N LYS A 28 5.65 15.52 4.06
CA LYS A 28 4.53 16.37 3.64
C LYS A 28 3.18 15.67 3.81
N LYS A 29 3.10 14.37 3.50
CA LYS A 29 1.86 13.59 3.66
C LYS A 29 1.48 13.37 5.13
N VAL A 30 2.44 13.08 5.99
CA VAL A 30 2.19 12.93 7.44
C VAL A 30 1.68 14.24 8.03
N GLU A 31 2.29 15.38 7.70
CA GLU A 31 1.82 16.69 8.19
C GLU A 31 0.44 17.06 7.66
N LEU A 32 0.14 16.80 6.37
CA LEU A 32 -1.21 16.99 5.83
C LEU A 32 -2.27 16.14 6.54
N LEU A 33 -1.91 14.92 6.94
CA LEU A 33 -2.82 14.02 7.65
C LEU A 33 -2.97 14.40 9.12
N ARG A 34 -1.93 14.96 9.75
CA ARG A 34 -1.99 15.46 11.13
C ARG A 34 -3.09 16.51 11.31
N ASP A 35 -3.27 17.39 10.33
CA ASP A 35 -4.24 18.49 10.38
C ASP A 35 -5.66 18.10 9.92
N ALA A 36 -5.83 16.89 9.39
CA ALA A 36 -7.11 16.39 8.91
C ALA A 36 -8.00 15.93 10.08
N ALA A 37 -9.33 15.96 9.89
CA ALA A 37 -10.26 15.36 10.85
C ALA A 37 -9.87 13.88 11.09
N PRO A 38 -9.95 13.39 12.34
CA PRO A 38 -9.37 12.10 12.71
C PRO A 38 -10.01 10.96 11.92
N ASN A 39 -9.32 10.55 10.86
CA ASN A 39 -9.57 9.30 10.17
C ASN A 39 -8.70 8.25 10.87
N ARG A 40 -9.29 7.22 11.48
CA ARG A 40 -8.62 6.22 12.34
C ARG A 40 -7.68 5.27 11.56
N GLY A 41 -6.76 5.83 10.79
CA GLY A 41 -5.68 5.12 10.11
C GLY A 41 -4.42 5.03 10.95
N PHE A 42 -3.46 4.23 10.46
CA PHE A 42 -2.19 3.96 11.15
C PHE A 42 -1.44 5.23 11.58
N ILE A 43 -1.35 6.24 10.71
CA ILE A 43 -0.61 7.48 10.98
C ILE A 43 -1.18 8.22 12.19
N HIS A 44 -2.51 8.39 12.27
CA HIS A 44 -3.15 9.02 13.42
C HIS A 44 -2.94 8.22 14.70
N ALA A 45 -3.12 6.89 14.65
CA ALA A 45 -2.90 6.03 15.81
C ALA A 45 -1.45 6.09 16.32
N TYR A 46 -0.47 6.18 15.42
CA TYR A 46 0.93 6.34 15.79
C TYR A 46 1.20 7.73 16.41
N LEU A 47 0.66 8.80 15.81
CA LEU A 47 0.80 10.16 16.33
C LEU A 47 0.15 10.32 17.72
N ASP A 48 -1.03 9.72 17.94
CA ASP A 48 -1.68 9.68 19.26
C ASP A 48 -0.78 9.00 20.29
N LYS A 49 -0.14 7.89 19.91
CA LYS A 49 0.79 7.18 20.81
C LYS A 49 2.05 8.00 21.07
N LEU A 50 2.61 8.66 20.05
CA LEU A 50 3.76 9.55 20.16
C LEU A 50 3.49 10.71 21.12
N ASN A 51 2.30 11.31 21.04
CA ASN A 51 1.88 12.44 21.88
C ASN A 51 1.40 12.01 23.28
N SER A 52 1.18 10.72 23.52
CA SER A 52 0.76 10.21 24.83
C SER A 52 1.88 10.31 25.86
N ALA A 53 1.52 10.58 27.13
CA ALA A 53 2.47 10.61 28.25
C ALA A 53 3.20 9.28 28.50
N GLN A 54 2.80 8.20 27.82
CA GLN A 54 3.37 6.86 27.90
C GLN A 54 4.33 6.54 26.74
N SER A 55 4.68 7.50 25.89
CA SER A 55 5.58 7.24 24.75
C SER A 55 6.98 6.81 25.21
N GLY A 56 7.42 7.25 26.39
CA GLY A 56 8.68 6.81 27.02
C GLY A 56 9.93 7.07 26.18
N GLY A 57 9.85 7.93 25.14
CA GLY A 57 10.91 8.13 24.14
C GLY A 57 11.05 7.03 23.10
N SER A 58 10.20 5.99 23.10
CA SER A 58 10.28 4.85 22.17
C SER A 58 9.70 5.12 20.79
N PHE A 59 9.02 6.26 20.61
CA PHE A 59 8.39 6.68 19.36
C PHE A 59 9.00 8.01 18.91
N SER A 60 9.32 8.10 17.62
CA SER A 60 9.79 9.31 16.96
C SER A 60 9.09 9.52 15.63
N GLN A 61 9.13 10.74 15.12
CA GLN A 61 8.57 11.07 13.80
C GLN A 61 9.38 10.43 12.68
N GLU A 62 10.70 10.30 12.84
CA GLU A 62 11.59 9.64 11.89
C GLU A 62 11.24 8.16 11.75
N GLN A 63 10.93 7.48 12.86
CA GLN A 63 10.44 6.10 12.84
C GLN A 63 9.09 5.98 12.11
N LEU A 64 8.17 6.93 12.30
CA LEU A 64 6.91 6.94 11.55
C LEU A 64 7.15 7.03 10.04
N LEU A 65 8.04 7.92 9.61
CA LEU A 65 8.39 8.07 8.19
C LEU A 65 9.05 6.81 7.64
N ALA A 66 9.95 6.19 8.39
CA ALA A 66 10.58 4.92 8.01
C ALA A 66 9.55 3.79 7.86
N ILE A 67 8.63 3.62 8.83
CA ILE A 67 7.58 2.59 8.76
C ILE A 67 6.64 2.84 7.58
N CYS A 68 6.26 4.09 7.31
CA CYS A 68 5.44 4.41 6.14
C CYS A 68 6.13 4.05 4.83
N LEU A 69 7.44 4.32 4.73
CA LEU A 69 8.24 3.94 3.56
C LEU A 69 8.31 2.42 3.42
N ASP A 70 8.63 1.71 4.50
CA ASP A 70 8.75 0.25 4.51
C ASP A 70 7.42 -0.42 4.12
N LEU A 71 6.30 0.04 4.68
CA LEU A 71 4.98 -0.51 4.39
C LEU A 71 4.60 -0.34 2.90
N VAL A 72 4.85 0.85 2.35
CA VAL A 72 4.54 1.11 0.94
C VAL A 72 5.46 0.31 0.03
N THR A 73 6.77 0.31 0.29
CA THR A 73 7.73 -0.40 -0.58
C THR A 73 7.54 -1.92 -0.53
N ALA A 74 7.28 -2.49 0.64
CA ALA A 74 7.00 -3.92 0.78
C ALA A 74 5.70 -4.35 0.06
N GLY A 75 4.67 -3.51 0.11
CA GLY A 75 3.36 -3.82 -0.47
C GLY A 75 3.22 -3.48 -1.96
N TYR A 76 3.94 -2.45 -2.44
CA TYR A 76 3.68 -1.88 -3.76
C TYR A 76 4.01 -2.87 -4.88
N ASP A 77 5.24 -3.37 -4.92
CA ASP A 77 5.69 -4.20 -6.05
C ASP A 77 4.93 -5.54 -6.10
N SER A 78 4.71 -6.17 -4.94
CA SER A 78 3.99 -7.44 -4.82
C SER A 78 2.52 -7.34 -5.25
N ILE A 79 1.81 -6.30 -4.79
CA ILE A 79 0.40 -6.05 -5.17
C ILE A 79 0.31 -5.67 -6.65
N CYS A 80 1.20 -4.79 -7.14
CA CYS A 80 1.20 -4.39 -8.55
C CYS A 80 1.47 -5.59 -9.47
N SER A 81 2.43 -6.44 -9.14
CA SER A 81 2.71 -7.67 -9.89
C SER A 81 1.48 -8.58 -9.92
N THR A 82 0.91 -8.86 -8.74
CA THR A 82 -0.28 -9.72 -8.60
C THR A 82 -1.43 -9.20 -9.45
N LEU A 83 -1.80 -7.92 -9.32
CA LEU A 83 -2.91 -7.33 -10.07
C LEU A 83 -2.68 -7.36 -11.58
N LYS A 84 -1.46 -7.09 -12.05
CA LYS A 84 -1.12 -7.16 -13.49
C LYS A 84 -1.46 -8.54 -14.06
N PHE A 85 -1.01 -9.61 -13.39
CA PHE A 85 -1.29 -10.96 -13.84
C PHE A 85 -2.76 -11.35 -13.66
N THR A 86 -3.42 -10.96 -12.57
CA THR A 86 -4.87 -11.16 -12.39
C THR A 86 -5.65 -10.59 -13.57
N PHE A 87 -5.44 -9.32 -13.92
CA PHE A 87 -6.14 -8.70 -15.03
C PHE A 87 -5.79 -9.33 -16.37
N LEU A 88 -4.52 -9.69 -16.59
CA LEU A 88 -4.11 -10.41 -17.78
C LEU A 88 -4.88 -11.73 -17.93
N TYR A 89 -4.99 -12.52 -16.87
CA TYR A 89 -5.74 -13.78 -16.88
C TYR A 89 -7.24 -13.57 -17.11
N LEU A 90 -7.84 -12.52 -16.53
CA LEU A 90 -9.23 -12.18 -16.78
C LEU A 90 -9.48 -11.80 -18.24
N ILE A 91 -8.58 -11.03 -18.86
CA ILE A 91 -8.67 -10.66 -20.28
C ILE A 91 -8.57 -11.89 -21.18
N LEU A 92 -7.72 -12.86 -20.82
CA LEU A 92 -7.54 -14.10 -21.59
C LEU A 92 -8.68 -15.11 -21.38
N ASN A 93 -9.48 -14.96 -20.32
CA ASN A 93 -10.59 -15.86 -19.97
C ASN A 93 -11.89 -15.05 -19.80
N PRO A 94 -12.50 -14.58 -20.90
CA PRO A 94 -13.65 -13.68 -20.86
C PRO A 94 -14.89 -14.31 -20.22
N ASP A 95 -15.02 -15.64 -20.23
CA ASP A 95 -16.09 -16.37 -19.54
C ASP A 95 -15.96 -16.28 -18.01
N ILE A 96 -14.74 -16.36 -17.47
CA ILE A 96 -14.45 -16.15 -16.05
C ILE A 96 -14.72 -14.69 -15.68
N GLN A 97 -14.25 -13.74 -16.50
CA GLN A 97 -14.51 -12.31 -16.29
C GLN A 97 -16.01 -12.00 -16.26
N LYS A 98 -16.78 -12.57 -17.20
CA LYS A 98 -18.23 -12.37 -17.27
C LYS A 98 -18.94 -12.89 -16.03
N LYS A 99 -18.59 -14.09 -15.55
CA LYS A 99 -19.16 -14.65 -14.31
C LYS A 99 -18.85 -13.78 -13.09
N ALA A 100 -17.65 -13.23 -13.01
CA ALA A 100 -17.28 -12.32 -11.93
C ALA A 100 -18.10 -11.02 -11.98
N GLN A 101 -18.29 -10.45 -13.17
CA GLN A 101 -19.14 -9.27 -13.35
C GLN A 101 -20.61 -9.56 -13.00
N GLU A 102 -21.15 -10.71 -13.43
CA GLU A 102 -22.52 -11.13 -13.09
C GLU A 102 -22.73 -11.23 -11.57
N GLU A 103 -21.77 -11.78 -10.82
CA GLU A 103 -21.82 -11.82 -9.34
C GLU A 103 -21.82 -10.41 -8.74
N ILE A 104 -20.89 -9.55 -9.18
CA ILE A 104 -20.79 -8.16 -8.72
C ILE A 104 -22.09 -7.39 -8.98
N ASP A 105 -22.62 -7.48 -10.20
CA ASP A 105 -23.83 -6.76 -10.59
C ASP A 105 -25.05 -7.23 -9.81
N THR A 106 -25.14 -8.54 -9.55
CA THR A 106 -26.23 -9.14 -8.76
C THR A 106 -26.21 -8.71 -7.30
N VAL A 107 -25.03 -8.71 -6.68
CA VAL A 107 -24.86 -8.42 -5.24
C VAL A 107 -24.87 -6.93 -4.96
N LEU A 108 -24.17 -6.13 -5.76
CA LEU A 108 -24.02 -4.69 -5.52
C LEU A 108 -25.14 -3.87 -6.15
N GLN A 109 -25.75 -4.33 -7.26
CA GLN A 109 -26.83 -3.64 -7.96
C GLN A 109 -26.47 -2.17 -8.27
N GLY A 110 -25.23 -1.93 -8.71
CA GLY A 110 -24.71 -0.60 -9.04
C GLY A 110 -24.26 0.26 -7.86
N ARG A 111 -24.38 -0.21 -6.61
CA ARG A 111 -23.78 0.47 -5.44
C ARG A 111 -22.26 0.27 -5.40
N PRO A 112 -21.51 1.22 -4.82
CA PRO A 112 -20.09 0.99 -4.55
C PRO A 112 -19.91 -0.15 -3.54
N PRO A 113 -18.88 -1.00 -3.71
CA PRO A 113 -18.61 -2.09 -2.78
C PRO A 113 -18.12 -1.56 -1.42
N THR A 114 -18.51 -2.24 -0.34
CA THR A 114 -17.92 -2.07 1.00
C THR A 114 -17.35 -3.40 1.49
N ILE A 115 -16.70 -3.40 2.67
CA ILE A 115 -16.16 -4.62 3.28
C ILE A 115 -17.27 -5.60 3.68
N GLU A 116 -18.48 -5.11 3.93
CA GLU A 116 -19.64 -5.91 4.34
C GLU A 116 -20.18 -6.79 3.22
N GLU A 117 -19.99 -6.39 1.95
CA GLU A 117 -20.37 -7.21 0.80
C GLU A 117 -19.36 -8.30 0.48
N LYS A 118 -18.15 -8.28 1.04
CA LYS A 118 -17.11 -9.27 0.73
C LYS A 118 -17.57 -10.73 0.88
N PRO A 119 -18.25 -11.14 1.98
CA PRO A 119 -18.75 -12.51 2.13
C PRO A 119 -19.82 -12.92 1.09
N HIS A 120 -20.43 -11.94 0.43
CA HIS A 120 -21.46 -12.14 -0.58
C HIS A 120 -20.88 -12.23 -2.00
N LEU A 121 -19.56 -12.10 -2.16
CA LEU A 121 -18.85 -12.17 -3.45
C LEU A 121 -17.88 -13.37 -3.49
N PRO A 122 -18.36 -14.63 -3.29
CA PRO A 122 -17.48 -15.79 -3.18
C PRO A 122 -16.70 -16.10 -4.46
N TYR A 123 -17.24 -15.82 -5.65
CA TYR A 123 -16.53 -16.06 -6.90
C TYR A 123 -15.40 -15.04 -7.10
N VAL A 124 -15.66 -13.75 -6.86
CA VAL A 124 -14.64 -12.71 -6.88
C VAL A 124 -13.57 -12.97 -5.81
N GLU A 125 -13.97 -13.37 -4.59
CA GLU A 125 -13.02 -13.74 -3.54
C GLU A 125 -12.15 -14.94 -3.98
N GLY A 126 -12.74 -15.94 -4.65
CA GLY A 126 -12.00 -17.04 -5.25
C GLY A 126 -10.95 -16.59 -6.27
N ILE A 127 -11.28 -15.64 -7.14
CA ILE A 127 -10.33 -15.07 -8.12
C ILE A 127 -9.18 -14.35 -7.41
N VAL A 128 -9.48 -13.58 -6.36
CA VAL A 128 -8.46 -12.88 -5.57
C VAL A 128 -7.53 -13.90 -4.89
N LEU A 129 -8.09 -14.89 -4.20
CA LEU A 129 -7.31 -15.92 -3.51
C LEU A 129 -6.44 -16.73 -4.47
N GLU A 130 -6.97 -17.08 -5.64
CA GLU A 130 -6.20 -17.83 -6.65
C GLU A 130 -5.10 -16.96 -7.27
N SER A 131 -5.37 -15.67 -7.49
CA SER A 131 -4.35 -14.73 -7.92
C SER A 131 -3.22 -14.59 -6.91
N LEU A 132 -3.55 -14.50 -5.62
CA LEU A 132 -2.55 -14.46 -4.54
C LEU A 132 -1.73 -15.76 -4.52
N ARG A 133 -2.39 -16.92 -4.64
CA ARG A 133 -1.73 -18.23 -4.70
C ARG A 133 -0.75 -18.33 -5.87
N MET A 134 -1.07 -17.72 -7.02
CA MET A 134 -0.27 -17.84 -8.24
C MET A 134 0.82 -16.79 -8.38
N PHE A 135 0.58 -15.55 -7.92
CA PHE A 135 1.40 -14.39 -8.30
C PHE A 135 2.01 -13.62 -7.13
N THR A 136 1.66 -13.95 -5.88
CA THR A 136 2.28 -13.35 -4.70
C THR A 136 3.48 -14.20 -4.28
N GLY A 137 4.67 -13.81 -4.74
CA GLY A 137 5.96 -14.42 -4.43
C GLY A 137 7.13 -13.52 -4.82
#